data_AF-A0A8J7NWG8-F1
#
_entry.id   AF-A0A8J7NWG8-F1
#
_cell.length_a   1.000
_cell.length_b   1.000
_cell.length_c   1.000
_cell.angle_alpha   90.00
_cell.angle_beta   90.00
_cell.angle_gamma   90.00
#
_symmetry.space_group_name_H-M   'P 1'
#
loop_
_entity.id
_entity.type
_entity.pdbx_description
1 polymer ?
#
loop_
_entity_poly.entity_id
_entity_poly.type
_entity_poly.pdbx_seq_one_letter_code
_entity_poly.pdbx_strand_id
1 'polypeptide(L)'
;MMPLSEEQLIEILKDSSKFVIIKGREGTIQGSNLSPDSTIIAKSSLRLCTRYPDCEKCDDLHLCKYFVCGHCFIARKECKYSHNLRSDHNYPILRECTLHELNEEDLFLLLLQNDPSLLPEVCAHYNKGTGLFGACTFRSTCTKLHICQHFVQDNCMFGHKCKKSHMIDPQGRRMLEERGLSGDIIHDLPFVYRNMYKLNARSNSASNSREGISDSIARPSAQEDEKQEICLHYIRRNCTFQDQCYRVHFHLPYKWEVFDGTSWRELRHMEEIERAYCDPRNTQSIRQPSMTYSSPLTVRFVIFKAYGSRPVDFLTMTRESYRVRRLSTASSITKPPHYILTTEWVWYYKGDHENWIEYGKPVSMDSNVHQCTKACKT
;
A
#
# COMPACT_ATOMS: atom_id res chain seq x y z
N MET A 1 16.50 28.80 -2.88
CA MET A 1 16.14 27.51 -3.51
C MET A 1 15.99 27.79 -4.99
N MET A 2 16.82 27.21 -5.87
CA MET A 2 16.61 27.37 -7.31
C MET A 2 15.31 26.64 -7.70
N PRO A 3 14.47 27.20 -8.59
CA PRO A 3 13.30 26.50 -9.08
C PRO A 3 13.76 25.24 -9.83
N LEU A 4 13.14 24.11 -9.50
CA LEU A 4 13.33 22.85 -10.20
C LEU A 4 12.85 23.00 -11.65
N SER A 5 13.59 22.45 -12.61
CA SER A 5 13.08 22.36 -13.98
C SER A 5 11.95 21.33 -14.07
N GLU A 6 11.11 21.41 -15.10
CA GLU A 6 10.02 20.46 -15.31
C GLU A 6 10.56 19.03 -15.51
N GLU A 7 11.70 18.89 -16.19
CA GLU A 7 12.35 17.59 -16.40
C GLU A 7 12.83 16.99 -15.08
N GLN A 8 13.41 17.81 -14.19
CA GLN A 8 13.84 17.38 -12.87
C GLN A 8 12.65 16.96 -11.99
N LEU A 9 11.55 17.71 -12.06
CA LEU A 9 10.32 17.35 -11.35
C LEU A 9 9.75 16.03 -11.86
N ILE A 10 9.66 15.84 -13.18
CA ILE A 10 9.17 14.59 -13.77
C ILE A 10 10.06 13.41 -13.36
N GLU A 11 11.38 13.59 -13.32
CA GLU A 11 12.31 12.55 -12.87
C GLU A 11 12.07 12.14 -11.41
N ILE A 12 11.84 13.11 -10.53
CA ILE A 12 11.48 12.85 -9.12
C ILE A 12 10.15 12.10 -9.03
N LEU A 13 9.16 12.49 -9.83
CA LEU A 13 7.82 11.90 -9.82
C LEU A 13 7.75 10.48 -10.42
N LYS A 14 8.81 10.00 -11.09
CA LYS A 14 8.90 8.61 -11.55
C LYS A 14 9.02 7.60 -10.41
N ASP A 15 9.40 8.04 -9.21
CA ASP A 15 9.47 7.16 -8.04
C ASP A 15 8.07 6.71 -7.58
N SER A 16 7.60 5.60 -8.16
CA SER A 16 6.33 4.97 -7.84
C SER A 16 6.20 4.48 -6.38
N SER A 17 7.30 4.41 -5.63
CA SER A 17 7.24 4.12 -4.19
C SER A 17 6.82 5.34 -3.37
N LYS A 18 7.05 6.56 -3.88
CA LYS A 18 6.80 7.84 -3.20
C LYS A 18 5.68 8.67 -3.79
N PHE A 19 5.36 8.47 -5.08
CA PHE A 19 4.35 9.29 -5.75
C PHE A 19 3.42 8.46 -6.64
N VAL A 20 2.18 8.91 -6.71
CA VAL A 20 1.16 8.38 -7.61
C VAL A 20 0.60 9.54 -8.43
N ILE A 21 0.87 9.51 -9.74
CA ILE A 21 0.42 10.54 -10.68
C ILE A 21 -0.90 10.12 -11.35
N ILE A 22 -1.98 10.82 -11.07
CA ILE A 22 -3.28 10.60 -11.74
C ILE A 22 -3.38 11.60 -12.88
N LYS A 23 -3.35 11.08 -14.10
CA LYS A 23 -3.54 11.91 -15.29
C LYS A 23 -4.94 12.50 -15.25
N GLY A 24 -5.00 13.81 -15.46
CA GLY A 24 -6.27 14.49 -15.64
C GLY A 24 -6.84 14.27 -17.04
N ARG A 25 -7.91 15.00 -17.35
CA ARG A 25 -8.69 14.87 -18.58
C ARG A 25 -8.33 15.91 -19.63
N GLU A 26 -7.55 16.93 -19.26
CA GLU A 26 -7.07 17.94 -20.21
C GLU A 26 -5.96 17.37 -21.11
N GLY A 27 -5.78 18.01 -22.28
CA GLY A 27 -4.71 17.63 -23.21
C GLY A 27 -3.32 17.92 -22.62
N THR A 28 -2.34 17.07 -22.93
CA THR A 28 -0.94 17.35 -22.61
C THR A 28 -0.45 18.57 -23.37
N ILE A 29 0.24 19.49 -22.69
CA ILE A 29 0.90 20.63 -23.33
C ILE A 29 2.07 20.08 -24.16
N GLN A 30 2.37 20.68 -25.32
CA GLN A 30 3.55 20.29 -26.12
C GLN A 30 4.82 20.40 -25.27
N GLY A 31 5.45 19.25 -24.99
CA GLY A 31 6.66 19.16 -24.16
C GLY A 31 6.46 18.54 -22.77
N SER A 32 5.22 18.41 -22.28
CA SER A 32 4.92 17.84 -20.96
C SER A 32 4.21 16.48 -21.03
N ASN A 33 4.65 15.51 -20.22
CA ASN A 33 3.95 14.22 -20.03
C ASN A 33 2.83 14.30 -18.98
N LEU A 34 2.67 15.47 -18.34
CA LEU A 34 1.69 15.77 -17.31
C LEU A 34 0.64 16.74 -17.86
N SER A 35 -0.62 16.36 -17.73
CA SER A 35 -1.73 17.28 -17.96
C SER A 35 -1.77 18.32 -16.83
N PRO A 36 -2.13 19.60 -17.08
CA PRO A 36 -2.24 20.63 -16.04
C PRO A 36 -3.16 20.25 -14.89
N ASP A 37 -4.20 19.45 -15.16
CA ASP A 37 -5.14 18.93 -14.16
C ASP A 37 -4.73 17.58 -13.55
N SER A 38 -3.48 17.14 -13.74
CA SER A 38 -2.97 15.91 -13.14
C SER A 38 -2.85 16.07 -11.62
N THR A 39 -3.35 15.09 -10.87
CA THR A 39 -3.20 15.06 -9.41
C THR A 39 -1.98 14.22 -9.03
N ILE A 40 -1.05 14.81 -8.28
CA ILE A 40 0.09 14.09 -7.69
C ILE A 40 -0.25 13.77 -6.24
N ILE A 41 -0.16 12.50 -5.85
CA ILE A 41 -0.42 12.05 -4.49
C ILE A 41 0.85 11.42 -3.92
N ALA A 42 1.26 11.87 -2.74
CA ALA A 42 2.37 11.28 -2.00
C ALA A 42 1.99 9.91 -1.40
N LYS A 43 2.83 8.91 -1.62
CA LYS A 43 2.68 7.53 -1.17
C LYS A 43 3.77 7.21 -0.15
N SER A 44 3.43 6.42 0.86
CA SER A 44 4.39 5.89 1.82
C SER A 44 3.97 4.53 2.35
N SER A 45 4.95 3.65 2.58
CA SER A 45 4.77 2.37 3.26
C SER A 45 4.79 2.49 4.79
N LEU A 46 5.07 3.66 5.36
CA LEU A 46 5.11 3.87 6.81
C LEU A 46 3.74 3.63 7.46
N ARG A 47 3.73 2.88 8.55
CA ARG A 47 2.55 2.58 9.37
C ARG A 47 2.87 2.77 10.85
N LEU A 48 1.82 2.82 11.67
CA LEU A 48 1.98 2.79 13.12
C LEU A 48 2.18 1.35 13.62
N CYS A 49 3.05 1.19 14.60
CA CYS A 49 3.29 -0.11 15.20
C CYS A 49 2.09 -0.54 16.05
N THR A 50 1.43 -1.63 15.65
CA THR A 50 0.27 -2.17 16.37
C THR A 50 0.64 -2.85 17.69
N ARG A 51 1.92 -3.21 17.86
CA ARG A 51 2.45 -3.92 19.04
C ARG A 51 3.10 -3.02 20.08
N TYR A 52 3.30 -1.73 19.80
CA TYR A 52 3.91 -0.81 20.76
C TYR A 52 2.99 -0.62 21.99
N PRO A 53 3.52 -0.63 23.23
CA PRO A 53 4.94 -0.59 23.62
C PRO A 53 5.66 -1.95 23.70
N ASP A 54 4.96 -3.07 23.51
CA ASP A 54 5.48 -4.44 23.67
C ASP A 54 6.29 -4.95 22.45
N CYS A 55 6.98 -4.04 21.77
CA CYS A 55 7.72 -4.29 20.55
C CYS A 55 9.21 -4.02 20.74
N GLU A 56 10.07 -5.00 20.43
CA GLU A 56 11.52 -4.88 20.59
C GLU A 56 12.21 -4.25 19.38
N LYS A 57 11.99 -4.81 18.18
CA LYS A 57 12.55 -4.34 16.92
C LYS A 57 11.48 -4.39 15.84
N CYS A 58 11.07 -3.22 15.39
CA CYS A 58 10.22 -3.06 14.22
C CYS A 58 10.70 -1.85 13.44
N ASP A 59 10.21 -1.69 12.23
CA ASP A 59 10.49 -0.53 11.39
C ASP A 59 9.20 0.31 11.20
N ASP A 60 8.25 0.18 12.14
CA ASP A 60 6.99 0.93 12.19
C ASP A 60 7.14 2.07 13.18
N LEU A 61 6.37 3.14 12.97
CA LEU A 61 6.41 4.28 13.86
C LEU A 61 5.79 3.95 15.21
N HIS A 62 6.58 4.16 16.26
CA HIS A 62 6.13 4.16 17.64
C HIS A 62 5.52 5.53 17.94
N LEU A 63 4.22 5.67 17.64
CA LEU A 63 3.46 6.89 17.89
C LEU A 63 2.07 6.58 18.42
N CYS A 64 1.55 7.50 19.23
CA CYS A 64 0.16 7.51 19.62
C CYS A 64 -0.73 7.81 18.40
N LYS A 65 -1.68 6.92 18.11
CA LYS A 65 -2.69 7.14 17.07
C LYS A 65 -3.42 8.47 17.25
N TYR A 66 -3.81 8.80 18.48
CA TYR A 66 -4.53 10.05 18.76
C TYR A 66 -3.65 11.30 18.63
N PHE A 67 -2.34 11.16 18.83
CA PHE A 67 -1.39 12.23 18.54
C PHE A 67 -1.30 12.49 17.03
N VAL A 68 -1.24 11.44 16.21
CA VAL A 68 -1.27 11.55 14.74
C VAL A 68 -2.60 12.15 14.25
N CYS A 69 -3.73 11.81 14.88
CA CYS A 69 -5.03 12.40 14.58
C CYS A 69 -5.18 13.86 15.07
N GLY A 70 -4.19 14.41 15.79
CA GLY A 70 -4.15 15.80 16.23
C GLY A 70 -4.63 16.04 17.66
N HIS A 71 -5.38 15.11 18.27
CA HIS A 71 -5.85 15.27 19.65
C HIS A 71 -5.77 13.97 20.46
N CYS A 72 -4.79 13.89 21.38
CA CYS A 72 -4.71 12.85 22.40
C CYS A 72 -5.33 13.33 23.71
N PHE A 73 -6.37 12.62 24.18
CA PHE A 73 -7.09 12.94 25.41
C PHE A 73 -6.30 12.67 26.68
N ILE A 74 -5.19 11.93 26.57
CA ILE A 74 -4.30 11.63 27.70
C ILE A 74 -3.19 12.67 27.71
N ALA A 75 -2.86 13.20 28.90
CA ALA A 75 -1.73 14.11 29.05
C ALA A 75 -0.47 13.49 28.43
N ARG A 76 0.33 14.31 27.73
CA ARG A 76 1.51 13.81 26.97
C ARG A 76 2.48 12.95 27.81
N LYS A 77 2.56 13.20 29.12
CA LYS A 77 3.44 12.48 30.06
C LYS A 77 2.83 11.18 30.60
N GLU A 78 1.52 10.99 30.46
CA GLU A 78 0.77 9.85 30.98
C GLU A 78 0.32 8.90 29.86
N CYS A 79 0.50 9.30 28.59
CA CYS A 79 0.17 8.45 27.47
C CYS A 79 1.17 7.30 27.37
N LYS A 80 0.67 6.06 27.40
CA LYS A 80 1.49 4.86 27.16
C LYS A 80 2.09 4.81 25.75
N TYR A 81 1.57 5.62 24.82
CA TYR A 81 2.06 5.73 23.46
C TYR A 81 2.97 6.95 23.29
N SER A 82 4.05 6.80 22.53
CA SER A 82 5.00 7.90 22.29
C SER A 82 4.34 9.07 21.53
N HIS A 83 4.58 10.29 22.00
CA HIS A 83 4.26 11.54 21.30
C HIS A 83 5.52 12.22 20.73
N ASN A 84 6.62 11.46 20.61
CA ASN A 84 7.87 11.97 20.05
C ASN A 84 8.06 11.41 18.64
N LEU A 85 7.80 12.25 17.63
CA LEU A 85 8.00 11.89 16.23
C LEU A 85 9.47 11.55 15.92
N ARG A 86 10.41 12.29 16.51
CA ARG A 86 11.85 12.11 16.29
C ARG A 86 12.51 11.37 17.46
N SER A 87 11.84 10.34 17.97
CA SER A 87 12.43 9.42 18.95
C SER A 87 13.61 8.66 18.33
N ASP A 88 14.48 8.10 19.18
CA ASP A 88 15.63 7.29 18.72
C ASP A 88 15.22 6.11 17.83
N HIS A 89 14.01 5.59 18.01
CA HIS A 89 13.42 4.55 17.18
C HIS A 89 12.85 5.09 15.86
N ASN A 90 12.07 6.18 15.92
CA ASN A 90 11.36 6.70 14.75
C ASN A 90 12.28 7.41 13.76
N TYR A 91 13.30 8.13 14.25
CA TYR A 91 14.20 8.91 13.41
C TYR A 91 14.93 8.10 12.32
N PRO A 92 15.55 6.93 12.60
CA PRO A 92 16.16 6.12 11.55
C PRO A 92 15.15 5.61 10.51
N ILE A 93 13.93 5.24 10.93
CA ILE A 93 12.85 4.81 10.04
C ILE A 93 12.43 5.95 9.09
N LEU A 94 12.26 7.16 9.62
CA LEU A 94 11.94 8.35 8.82
C LEU A 94 13.06 8.71 7.84
N ARG A 95 14.32 8.49 8.22
CA ARG A 95 15.47 8.71 7.32
C ARG A 95 15.49 7.70 6.19
N GLU A 96 15.24 6.42 6.46
CA GLU A 96 15.18 5.36 5.45
C GLU A 96 14.11 5.65 4.40
N CYS A 97 12.95 6.16 4.82
CA CYS A 97 11.89 6.57 3.89
C CYS A 97 12.09 7.96 3.28
N THR A 98 13.19 8.67 3.56
CA THR A 98 13.46 10.06 3.14
C THR A 98 12.39 11.08 3.58
N LEU A 99 11.74 10.84 4.73
CA LEU A 99 10.66 11.68 5.28
C LEU A 99 11.07 12.47 6.54
N HIS A 100 12.31 12.33 7.01
CA HIS A 100 12.84 12.99 8.21
C HIS A 100 12.83 14.52 8.20
N GLU A 101 12.84 15.15 7.03
CA GLU A 101 12.77 16.61 6.86
C GLU A 101 11.35 17.15 6.94
N LEU A 102 10.33 16.30 6.79
CA LEU A 102 8.94 16.73 6.93
C LEU A 102 8.63 17.15 8.37
N ASN A 103 7.76 18.15 8.50
CA ASN A 103 7.20 18.53 9.80
C ASN A 103 6.13 17.49 10.24
N GLU A 104 5.65 17.64 11.48
CA GLU A 104 4.66 16.73 12.05
C GLU A 104 3.33 16.75 11.28
N GLU A 105 2.86 17.93 10.88
CA GLU A 105 1.57 18.11 10.18
C GLU A 105 1.55 17.39 8.83
N ASP A 106 2.57 17.63 7.99
CA ASP A 106 2.71 17.02 6.67
C ASP A 106 2.87 15.50 6.76
N LEU A 107 3.65 15.02 7.74
CA LEU A 107 3.83 13.59 7.94
C LEU A 107 2.56 12.92 8.44
N PHE A 108 1.80 13.58 9.33
CA PHE A 108 0.53 13.03 9.82
C PHE A 108 -0.51 12.96 8.70
N LEU A 109 -0.63 13.99 7.85
CA LEU A 109 -1.48 13.93 6.66
C LEU A 109 -1.05 12.80 5.71
N LEU A 110 0.26 12.62 5.50
CA LEU A 110 0.79 11.52 4.71
C LEU A 110 0.41 10.15 5.30
N LEU A 111 0.50 9.98 6.62
CA LEU A 111 0.09 8.75 7.30
C LEU A 111 -1.41 8.52 7.18
N LEU A 112 -2.24 9.54 7.42
CA LEU A 112 -3.70 9.46 7.34
C LEU A 112 -4.20 9.02 5.95
N GLN A 113 -3.57 9.49 4.87
CA GLN A 113 -3.95 9.08 3.52
C GLN A 113 -3.37 7.73 3.08
N ASN A 114 -2.35 7.21 3.75
CA ASN A 114 -1.69 5.94 3.40
C ASN A 114 -2.09 4.77 4.31
N ASP A 115 -2.57 5.03 5.53
CA ASP A 115 -2.96 4.02 6.52
C ASP A 115 -4.48 4.08 6.83
N PRO A 116 -5.29 3.19 6.23
CA PRO A 116 -6.74 3.15 6.47
C PRO A 116 -7.15 2.83 7.91
N SER A 117 -6.26 2.28 8.74
CA SER A 117 -6.58 1.94 10.13
C SER A 117 -6.70 3.17 11.05
N LEU A 118 -6.20 4.32 10.59
CA LEU A 118 -6.23 5.57 11.35
C LEU A 118 -7.60 6.24 11.31
N LEU A 119 -8.37 6.05 10.24
CA LEU A 119 -9.63 6.74 9.98
C LEU A 119 -10.85 5.79 10.04
N PRO A 120 -12.05 6.30 10.39
CA PRO A 120 -13.28 5.51 10.27
C PRO A 120 -13.53 5.05 8.83
N GLU A 121 -14.24 3.95 8.64
CA GLU A 121 -14.70 3.60 7.30
C GLU A 121 -15.89 4.47 6.88
N VAL A 122 -16.04 4.71 5.57
CA VAL A 122 -17.27 5.24 5.00
C VAL A 122 -18.38 4.18 5.10
N CYS A 123 -19.54 4.56 5.63
CA CYS A 123 -20.65 3.65 5.83
C CYS A 123 -21.27 3.21 4.50
N ALA A 124 -21.09 1.94 4.14
CA ALA A 124 -21.71 1.37 2.94
C ALA A 124 -23.25 1.34 3.01
N HIS A 125 -23.83 1.15 4.20
CA HIS A 125 -25.28 1.12 4.38
C HIS A 125 -25.91 2.51 4.22
N TYR A 126 -25.22 3.56 4.66
CA TYR A 126 -25.63 4.94 4.41
C TYR A 126 -25.71 5.23 2.90
N ASN A 127 -24.76 4.70 2.13
CA ASN A 127 -24.69 4.88 0.69
C ASN A 127 -25.69 4.01 -0.09
N LYS A 128 -26.44 3.12 0.59
CA LYS A 128 -27.54 2.35 0.03
C LYS A 128 -28.89 2.90 0.49
N GLY A 129 -29.94 2.68 -0.29
CA GLY A 129 -31.31 3.05 0.09
C GLY A 129 -31.62 4.55 0.07
N THR A 130 -32.91 4.85 0.20
CA THR A 130 -33.47 6.21 0.20
C THR A 130 -33.64 6.76 1.62
N GLY A 131 -33.59 8.08 1.78
CA GLY A 131 -33.78 8.75 3.08
C GLY A 131 -32.49 9.25 3.73
N LEU A 132 -32.65 9.97 4.85
CA LEU A 132 -31.60 10.74 5.51
C LEU A 132 -30.38 9.90 5.92
N PHE A 133 -30.59 8.67 6.38
CA PHE A 133 -29.54 7.73 6.79
C PHE A 133 -29.33 6.57 5.81
N GLY A 134 -29.98 6.61 4.64
CA GLY A 134 -30.02 5.48 3.72
C GLY A 134 -30.56 4.21 4.40
N ALA A 135 -29.89 3.09 4.18
CA ALA A 135 -30.20 1.79 4.79
C ALA A 135 -29.45 1.54 6.12
N CYS A 136 -28.78 2.55 6.68
CA CYS A 136 -28.07 2.41 7.96
C CYS A 136 -29.05 2.38 9.14
N THR A 137 -29.13 1.24 9.83
CA THR A 137 -29.97 1.07 11.02
C THR A 137 -29.44 1.79 12.25
N PHE A 138 -28.11 2.02 12.31
CA PHE A 138 -27.47 2.75 13.40
C PHE A 138 -27.70 4.26 13.34
N ARG A 139 -28.08 4.81 12.18
CA ARG A 139 -28.44 6.23 12.01
C ARG A 139 -27.40 7.16 12.67
N SER A 140 -27.81 7.92 13.67
CA SER A 140 -27.03 8.87 14.45
C SER A 140 -25.95 8.25 15.34
N THR A 141 -26.05 6.97 15.68
CA THR A 141 -25.07 6.25 16.51
C THR A 141 -24.09 5.42 15.68
N CYS A 142 -24.11 5.58 14.34
CA CYS A 142 -23.20 4.86 13.48
C CYS A 142 -21.76 5.28 13.73
N THR A 143 -20.90 4.27 13.92
CA THR A 143 -19.46 4.44 14.10
C THR A 143 -18.69 4.59 12.78
N LYS A 144 -19.39 4.53 11.64
CA LYS A 144 -18.85 4.73 10.29
C LYS A 144 -19.27 6.08 9.75
N LEU A 145 -18.45 6.68 8.90
CA LEU A 145 -18.68 8.02 8.38
C LEU A 145 -19.84 8.02 7.37
N HIS A 146 -20.84 8.84 7.63
CA HIS A 146 -21.98 9.08 6.74
C HIS A 146 -21.66 10.18 5.73
N ILE A 147 -20.89 9.81 4.70
CA ILE A 147 -20.58 10.67 3.56
C ILE A 147 -20.84 9.92 2.26
N CYS A 148 -21.16 10.65 1.20
CA CYS A 148 -21.32 10.11 -0.13
C CYS A 148 -20.02 9.44 -0.59
N GLN A 149 -20.05 8.12 -0.76
CA GLN A 149 -18.90 7.34 -1.19
C GLN A 149 -18.43 7.77 -2.59
N HIS A 150 -19.36 8.09 -3.49
CA HIS A 150 -19.02 8.59 -4.83
C HIS A 150 -18.35 9.96 -4.81
N PHE A 151 -18.67 10.81 -3.83
CA PHE A 151 -18.06 12.13 -3.70
C PHE A 151 -16.58 12.02 -3.26
N VAL A 152 -16.32 11.21 -2.24
CA VAL A 152 -14.93 10.96 -1.80
C VAL A 152 -14.15 10.12 -2.81
N GLN A 153 -14.80 9.40 -3.71
CA GLN A 153 -14.15 8.73 -4.84
C GLN A 153 -13.98 9.62 -6.09
N ASP A 154 -14.38 10.89 -6.04
CA ASP A 154 -14.27 11.84 -7.14
C ASP A 154 -15.09 11.44 -8.40
N ASN A 155 -16.19 10.70 -8.20
CA ASN A 155 -17.05 10.17 -9.28
C ASN A 155 -18.56 10.40 -9.05
N CYS A 156 -18.94 11.32 -8.15
CA CYS A 156 -20.34 11.68 -7.91
C CYS A 156 -20.92 12.50 -9.06
N MET A 157 -21.86 11.91 -9.80
CA MET A 157 -22.51 12.55 -10.95
C MET A 157 -23.60 13.56 -10.56
N PHE A 158 -24.02 13.58 -9.29
CA PHE A 158 -25.17 14.39 -8.84
C PHE A 158 -24.78 15.78 -8.33
N GLY A 159 -23.49 16.02 -8.07
CA GLY A 159 -23.01 17.30 -7.52
C GLY A 159 -23.81 17.73 -6.29
N HIS A 160 -24.24 19.00 -6.26
CA HIS A 160 -25.06 19.55 -5.17
C HIS A 160 -26.46 18.93 -5.05
N LYS A 161 -26.95 18.23 -6.09
CA LYS A 161 -28.26 17.54 -6.07
C LYS A 161 -28.16 16.12 -5.51
N CYS A 162 -26.98 15.70 -5.02
CA CYS A 162 -26.80 14.39 -4.45
C CYS A 162 -27.69 14.20 -3.21
N LYS A 163 -28.40 13.07 -3.15
CA LYS A 163 -29.21 12.69 -1.98
C LYS A 163 -28.36 12.28 -0.77
N LYS A 164 -27.05 12.14 -0.95
CA LYS A 164 -26.08 11.80 0.09
C LYS A 164 -25.19 13.01 0.37
N SER A 165 -24.82 13.20 1.63
CA SER A 165 -24.07 14.36 2.08
C SER A 165 -22.67 14.36 1.47
N HIS A 166 -22.25 15.52 0.96
CA HIS A 166 -20.86 15.79 0.54
C HIS A 166 -20.07 16.51 1.63
N MET A 167 -20.72 16.87 2.73
CA MET A 167 -20.11 17.52 3.89
C MET A 167 -20.23 16.61 5.10
N ILE A 168 -19.27 16.74 6.02
CA ILE A 168 -19.35 16.10 7.33
C ILE A 168 -20.39 16.90 8.14
N ASP A 169 -21.46 16.23 8.54
CA ASP A 169 -22.52 16.84 9.34
C ASP A 169 -22.05 17.07 10.80
N PRO A 170 -22.75 17.91 11.59
CA PRO A 170 -22.35 18.17 12.98
C PRO A 170 -22.27 16.90 13.85
N GLN A 171 -23.04 15.87 13.50
CA GLN A 171 -22.98 14.59 14.18
C GLN A 171 -21.71 13.80 13.84
N GLY A 172 -21.38 13.66 12.56
CA GLY A 172 -20.15 13.06 12.09
C GLY A 172 -18.93 13.81 12.63
N ARG A 173 -18.98 15.15 12.69
CA ARG A 173 -17.93 15.96 13.30
C ARG A 173 -17.71 15.60 14.77
N ARG A 174 -18.76 15.56 15.59
CA ARG A 174 -18.65 15.14 17.00
C ARG A 174 -18.06 13.74 17.15
N MET A 175 -18.52 12.78 16.34
CA MET A 175 -18.00 11.41 16.35
C MET A 175 -16.51 11.34 15.97
N LEU A 176 -16.06 12.19 15.03
CA LEU A 176 -14.64 12.28 14.65
C LEU A 176 -13.79 12.95 15.73
N GLU A 177 -14.30 14.02 16.34
CA GLU A 177 -13.65 14.71 17.47
C GLU A 177 -13.52 13.77 18.67
N GLU A 178 -14.56 12.99 19.00
CA GLU A 178 -14.53 11.93 20.04
C GLU A 178 -13.49 10.84 19.75
N ARG A 179 -13.09 10.66 18.49
CA ARG A 179 -11.99 9.76 18.07
C ARG A 179 -10.63 10.43 18.04
N GLY A 180 -10.53 11.67 18.51
CA GLY A 180 -9.29 12.43 18.62
C GLY A 180 -8.84 13.09 17.31
N LEU A 181 -9.73 13.24 16.32
CA LEU A 181 -9.42 14.04 15.14
C LEU A 181 -9.55 15.54 15.44
N SER A 182 -8.55 16.33 15.06
CA SER A 182 -8.62 17.79 15.18
C SER A 182 -9.59 18.39 14.15
N GLY A 183 -10.10 19.59 14.44
CA GLY A 183 -11.02 20.30 13.55
C GLY A 183 -10.45 20.55 12.14
N ASP A 184 -9.14 20.80 12.05
CA ASP A 184 -8.44 21.05 10.79
C ASP A 184 -8.34 19.76 9.95
N ILE A 185 -7.99 18.63 10.58
CA ILE A 185 -7.98 17.33 9.90
C ILE A 185 -9.38 16.92 9.46
N ILE A 186 -10.41 17.20 10.26
CA ILE A 186 -11.81 16.93 9.90
C ILE A 186 -12.22 17.72 8.67
N HIS A 187 -11.80 18.99 8.57
CA HIS A 187 -12.07 19.81 7.41
C HIS A 187 -11.46 19.20 6.13
N ASP A 188 -10.21 18.72 6.22
CA ASP A 188 -9.48 18.17 5.07
C ASP A 188 -9.81 16.70 4.77
N LEU A 189 -10.55 16.04 5.68
CA LEU A 189 -10.85 14.61 5.63
C LEU A 189 -11.47 14.13 4.30
N PRO A 190 -12.38 14.87 3.62
CA PRO A 190 -12.87 14.47 2.31
C PRO A 190 -11.76 14.35 1.26
N PHE A 191 -10.75 15.21 1.30
CA PHE A 191 -9.57 15.15 0.42
C PHE A 191 -8.65 13.98 0.79
N VAL A 192 -8.48 13.74 2.10
CA VAL A 192 -7.73 12.57 2.59
C VAL A 192 -8.34 11.27 2.08
N TYR A 193 -9.66 11.08 2.22
CA TYR A 193 -10.35 9.90 1.66
C TYR A 193 -10.20 9.83 0.14
N ARG A 194 -10.27 10.96 -0.56
CA ARG A 194 -10.07 11.00 -2.01
C ARG A 194 -8.70 10.49 -2.39
N ASN A 195 -7.66 10.91 -1.69
CA ASN A 195 -6.31 10.42 -1.90
C ASN A 195 -6.21 8.92 -1.59
N MET A 196 -6.79 8.47 -0.47
CA MET A 196 -6.85 7.05 -0.11
C MET A 196 -7.51 6.20 -1.21
N TYR A 197 -8.67 6.60 -1.72
CA TYR A 197 -9.36 5.84 -2.76
C TYR A 197 -8.54 5.82 -4.05
N LYS A 198 -7.92 6.94 -4.41
CA LYS A 198 -7.06 7.06 -5.59
C LYS A 198 -5.80 6.19 -5.49
N LEU A 199 -5.14 6.15 -4.34
CA LEU A 199 -4.01 5.25 -4.04
C LEU A 199 -4.43 3.78 -4.18
N ASN A 200 -5.67 3.44 -3.80
CA ASN A 200 -6.23 2.09 -3.91
C ASN A 200 -6.86 1.76 -5.28
N ALA A 201 -7.15 2.75 -6.12
CA ALA A 201 -7.90 2.59 -7.38
C ALA A 201 -7.02 2.26 -8.60
N ARG A 202 -5.73 2.66 -8.62
CA ARG A 202 -4.81 2.30 -9.71
C ARG A 202 -4.40 0.84 -9.72
N SER A 203 -4.75 0.09 -8.68
CA SER A 203 -4.79 -1.37 -8.71
C SER A 203 -5.89 -1.92 -9.63
N ASN A 204 -6.85 -1.09 -10.11
CA ASN A 204 -8.09 -1.51 -10.76
C ASN A 204 -8.45 -0.81 -12.10
N SER A 205 -7.75 0.24 -12.56
CA SER A 205 -8.22 1.11 -13.66
C SER A 205 -7.89 0.66 -15.10
N ALA A 206 -7.88 -0.65 -15.38
CA ALA A 206 -7.73 -1.21 -16.74
C ALA A 206 -8.97 -1.98 -17.26
N SER A 207 -10.08 -2.03 -16.52
CA SER A 207 -11.24 -2.81 -16.99
C SER A 207 -12.57 -2.25 -16.49
N ASN A 208 -13.13 -1.32 -17.25
CA ASN A 208 -14.58 -1.12 -17.28
C ASN A 208 -15.11 -1.65 -18.61
N SER A 209 -15.68 -2.86 -18.60
CA SER A 209 -16.71 -3.33 -19.54
C SER A 209 -17.33 -4.65 -19.04
N ARG A 210 -18.61 -4.56 -18.67
CA ARG A 210 -19.67 -5.58 -18.77
C ARG A 210 -19.80 -6.67 -17.69
N GLU A 211 -20.88 -6.48 -16.91
CA GLU A 211 -22.02 -7.37 -16.65
C GLU A 211 -21.78 -8.80 -16.14
N GLY A 212 -22.21 -8.99 -14.88
CA GLY A 212 -23.16 -10.01 -14.39
C GLY A 212 -22.99 -11.48 -14.80
N ILE A 213 -22.84 -12.36 -13.80
CA ILE A 213 -23.78 -13.46 -13.50
C ILE A 213 -23.42 -14.04 -12.11
N SER A 214 -24.48 -14.25 -11.34
CA SER A 214 -24.54 -15.03 -10.10
C SER A 214 -24.22 -16.49 -10.36
N ASP A 215 -23.37 -17.13 -9.54
CA ASP A 215 -23.84 -18.34 -8.87
C ASP A 215 -22.99 -18.78 -7.68
N SER A 216 -23.71 -19.14 -6.63
CA SER A 216 -23.30 -19.86 -5.44
C SER A 216 -23.14 -21.36 -5.74
N ILE A 217 -22.17 -22.03 -5.10
CA ILE A 217 -22.36 -23.24 -4.27
C ILE A 217 -21.01 -23.84 -3.79
N ALA A 218 -20.99 -24.05 -2.47
CA ALA A 218 -20.32 -25.05 -1.60
C ALA A 218 -18.81 -25.39 -1.66
N ARG A 219 -18.25 -25.39 -0.44
CA ARG A 219 -17.02 -26.07 0.04
C ARG A 219 -17.12 -27.60 -0.07
N PRO A 220 -15.96 -28.28 -0.11
CA PRO A 220 -15.59 -29.13 1.04
C PRO A 220 -14.22 -28.75 1.64
N SER A 221 -14.02 -29.23 2.86
CA SER A 221 -12.91 -28.98 3.78
C SER A 221 -11.78 -29.99 3.61
N ALA A 222 -10.51 -29.56 3.58
CA ALA A 222 -9.36 -30.33 4.06
C ALA A 222 -8.09 -29.45 4.16
N GLN A 223 -7.38 -29.58 5.29
CA GLN A 223 -5.95 -29.35 5.52
C GLN A 223 -5.42 -27.91 5.75
N GLU A 224 -4.80 -27.76 6.93
CA GLU A 224 -4.24 -26.54 7.52
C GLU A 224 -2.95 -26.04 6.84
N ASP A 225 -2.59 -26.58 5.68
CA ASP A 225 -1.48 -26.09 4.83
C ASP A 225 -1.94 -25.11 3.73
N GLU A 226 -3.25 -24.87 3.57
CA GLU A 226 -3.82 -24.17 2.41
C GLU A 226 -4.16 -22.68 2.59
N LYS A 227 -3.71 -22.01 3.66
CA LYS A 227 -3.78 -20.52 3.74
C LYS A 227 -2.68 -19.83 2.92
N GLN A 228 -2.35 -20.38 1.75
CA GLN A 228 -1.23 -19.87 0.93
C GLN A 228 -1.67 -18.94 -0.20
N GLU A 229 -2.98 -18.87 -0.45
CA GLU A 229 -3.55 -18.07 -1.52
C GLU A 229 -4.25 -16.81 -0.98
N ILE A 230 -3.93 -15.66 -1.57
CA ILE A 230 -4.58 -14.40 -1.24
C ILE A 230 -5.99 -14.41 -1.81
N CYS A 231 -6.97 -14.02 -0.99
CA CYS A 231 -8.37 -13.98 -1.35
C CYS A 231 -8.64 -12.93 -2.42
N LEU A 232 -8.80 -13.40 -3.65
CA LEU A 232 -9.10 -12.57 -4.81
C LEU A 232 -10.38 -11.75 -4.64
N HIS A 233 -11.39 -12.31 -3.95
CA HIS A 233 -12.64 -11.60 -3.64
C HIS A 233 -12.44 -10.51 -2.58
N TYR A 234 -11.48 -10.69 -1.67
CA TYR A 234 -11.16 -9.68 -0.65
C TYR A 234 -10.48 -8.47 -1.28
N ILE A 235 -9.50 -8.69 -2.17
CA ILE A 235 -8.87 -7.59 -2.91
C ILE A 235 -9.93 -6.82 -3.72
N ARG A 236 -10.91 -7.53 -4.27
CA ARG A 236 -12.07 -6.96 -4.98
C ARG A 236 -13.17 -6.39 -4.08
N ARG A 237 -13.01 -6.41 -2.76
CA ARG A 237 -14.00 -5.98 -1.74
C ARG A 237 -15.38 -6.66 -1.84
N ASN A 238 -15.42 -7.85 -2.44
CA ASN A 238 -16.61 -8.66 -2.64
C ASN A 238 -16.55 -10.00 -1.88
N CYS A 239 -15.60 -10.17 -0.95
CA CYS A 239 -15.55 -11.36 -0.11
C CYS A 239 -16.71 -11.33 0.90
N THR A 240 -17.66 -12.24 0.73
CA THR A 240 -18.81 -12.41 1.63
C THR A 240 -18.44 -13.10 2.94
N PHE A 241 -17.29 -13.78 2.98
CA PHE A 241 -16.88 -14.62 4.11
C PHE A 241 -16.15 -13.86 5.23
N GLN A 242 -15.71 -12.61 4.99
CA GLN A 242 -15.03 -11.77 5.99
C GLN A 242 -13.99 -12.58 6.80
N ASP A 243 -14.07 -12.59 8.12
CA ASP A 243 -13.11 -13.27 9.01
C ASP A 243 -13.16 -14.80 8.94
N GLN A 244 -14.18 -15.38 8.30
CA GLN A 244 -14.30 -16.82 8.07
C GLN A 244 -13.73 -17.26 6.71
N CYS A 245 -13.11 -16.35 5.95
CA CYS A 245 -12.50 -16.72 4.67
C CYS A 245 -11.31 -17.66 4.88
N TYR A 246 -11.29 -18.77 4.14
CA TYR A 246 -10.18 -19.73 4.18
C TYR A 246 -8.90 -19.21 3.50
N ARG A 247 -8.98 -18.10 2.76
CA ARG A 247 -7.88 -17.46 2.05
C ARG A 247 -7.36 -16.23 2.79
N VAL A 248 -6.13 -15.82 2.50
CA VAL A 248 -5.50 -14.66 3.17
C VAL A 248 -6.14 -13.35 2.69
N HIS A 249 -6.66 -12.57 3.62
CA HIS A 249 -7.17 -11.23 3.35
C HIS A 249 -6.02 -10.23 3.36
N PHE A 250 -5.50 -9.91 2.17
CA PHE A 250 -4.42 -8.94 1.98
C PHE A 250 -4.78 -7.95 0.86
N HIS A 251 -4.29 -6.71 0.95
CA HIS A 251 -4.68 -5.63 0.04
C HIS A 251 -3.86 -5.60 -1.27
N LEU A 252 -2.78 -6.38 -1.37
CA LEU A 252 -1.99 -6.58 -2.59
C LEU A 252 -2.16 -8.01 -3.13
N PRO A 253 -1.92 -8.24 -4.43
CA PRO A 253 -2.00 -9.57 -5.04
C PRO A 253 -0.82 -10.49 -4.68
N TYR A 254 0.19 -9.96 -3.99
CA TYR A 254 1.33 -10.66 -3.43
C TYR A 254 1.54 -10.22 -1.98
N LYS A 255 2.11 -11.09 -1.15
CA LYS A 255 2.50 -10.76 0.24
C LYS A 255 3.81 -11.48 0.58
N TRP A 256 4.77 -10.73 1.09
CA TRP A 256 6.06 -11.27 1.51
C TRP A 256 6.12 -11.39 3.03
N GLU A 257 6.48 -12.58 3.52
CA GLU A 257 6.53 -12.87 4.95
C GLU A 257 7.83 -13.58 5.34
N VAL A 258 8.34 -13.29 6.52
CA VAL A 258 9.50 -13.93 7.14
C VAL A 258 9.07 -14.73 8.36
N PHE A 259 9.58 -15.94 8.50
CA PHE A 259 9.33 -16.79 9.63
C PHE A 259 10.30 -16.45 10.77
N ASP A 260 9.77 -16.06 11.91
CA ASP A 260 10.56 -15.65 13.08
C ASP A 260 10.91 -16.80 14.05
N GLY A 261 10.58 -18.05 13.69
CA GLY A 261 10.69 -19.23 14.54
C GLY A 261 9.36 -19.66 15.15
N THR A 262 8.39 -18.75 15.26
CA THR A 262 7.07 -19.00 15.87
C THR A 262 5.90 -18.67 14.93
N SER A 263 6.03 -17.64 14.10
CA SER A 263 4.98 -17.13 13.23
C SER A 263 5.54 -16.49 11.96
N TRP A 264 4.68 -16.34 10.95
CA TRP A 264 4.98 -15.61 9.73
C TRP A 264 4.68 -14.12 9.91
N ARG A 265 5.68 -13.26 9.73
CA ARG A 265 5.58 -11.79 9.87
C ARG A 265 5.76 -11.10 8.53
N GLU A 266 5.03 -10.03 8.30
CA GLU A 266 5.06 -9.28 7.05
C GLU A 266 6.38 -8.50 6.86
N LEU A 267 6.88 -8.47 5.61
CA LEU A 267 8.07 -7.72 5.20
C LEU A 267 7.68 -6.33 4.67
N ARG A 268 8.32 -5.27 5.17
CA ARG A 268 7.93 -3.87 4.89
C ARG A 268 8.24 -3.39 3.48
N HIS A 269 9.36 -3.81 2.93
CA HIS A 269 9.79 -3.46 1.57
C HIS A 269 9.23 -4.43 0.52
N MET A 270 8.04 -5.03 0.76
CA MET A 270 7.52 -6.08 -0.10
C MET A 270 7.33 -5.65 -1.55
N GLU A 271 7.10 -4.38 -1.84
CA GLU A 271 7.01 -3.87 -3.22
C GLU A 271 8.38 -3.86 -3.91
N GLU A 272 9.45 -3.48 -3.20
CA GLU A 272 10.82 -3.52 -3.72
C GLU A 272 11.31 -4.97 -3.88
N ILE A 273 10.97 -5.82 -2.92
CA ILE A 273 11.26 -7.26 -2.96
C ILE A 273 10.51 -7.92 -4.12
N GLU A 274 9.22 -7.62 -4.30
CA GLU A 274 8.41 -8.11 -5.42
C GLU A 274 8.98 -7.66 -6.76
N ARG A 275 9.31 -6.37 -6.89
CA ARG A 275 9.91 -5.82 -8.12
C ARG A 275 11.22 -6.51 -8.46
N ALA A 276 12.07 -6.76 -7.46
CA ALA A 276 13.31 -7.48 -7.66
C ALA A 276 13.06 -8.96 -8.01
N TYR A 277 12.07 -9.60 -7.38
CA TYR A 277 11.72 -11.01 -7.60
C TYR A 277 11.11 -11.30 -8.98
N CYS A 278 10.33 -10.36 -9.54
CA CYS A 278 9.77 -10.53 -10.88
C CYS A 278 10.81 -10.35 -12.01
N ASP A 279 12.06 -9.95 -11.71
CA ASP A 279 13.16 -9.94 -12.67
C ASP A 279 14.05 -11.18 -12.47
N PRO A 280 14.08 -12.12 -13.45
CA PRO A 280 14.82 -13.37 -13.30
C PRO A 280 16.35 -13.17 -13.17
N ARG A 281 16.88 -11.98 -13.49
CA ARG A 281 18.30 -11.64 -13.31
C ARG A 281 18.68 -11.45 -11.85
N ASN A 282 17.73 -11.12 -10.99
CA ASN A 282 18.00 -10.86 -9.59
C ASN A 282 17.95 -12.17 -8.80
N THR A 283 19.02 -12.46 -8.07
CA THR A 283 19.08 -13.60 -7.13
C THR A 283 18.78 -13.19 -5.69
N GLN A 284 18.77 -11.90 -5.40
CA GLN A 284 18.49 -11.34 -4.08
C GLN A 284 17.81 -9.97 -4.20
N SER A 285 17.12 -9.53 -3.15
CA SER A 285 16.58 -8.16 -3.09
C SER A 285 17.72 -7.13 -2.97
N ILE A 286 17.54 -5.95 -3.56
CA ILE A 286 18.57 -4.91 -3.67
C ILE A 286 19.03 -4.44 -2.27
N ARG A 287 20.35 -4.40 -2.02
CA ARG A 287 20.93 -3.59 -0.92
C ARG A 287 21.08 -2.17 -1.45
N GLN A 288 20.40 -1.18 -0.89
CA GLN A 288 20.69 0.21 -1.26
C GLN A 288 22.08 0.62 -0.78
N PRO A 289 23.01 1.05 -1.66
CA PRO A 289 24.19 1.79 -1.25
C PRO A 289 23.78 3.26 -1.06
N SER A 290 23.98 3.80 0.14
CA SER A 290 23.89 5.24 0.36
C SER A 290 25.04 5.94 -0.38
N MET A 291 24.78 6.45 -1.58
CA MET A 291 25.69 7.36 -2.29
C MET A 291 25.50 8.77 -1.73
N THR A 292 26.27 9.11 -0.70
CA THR A 292 26.51 10.52 -0.36
C THR A 292 27.69 11.01 -1.20
N TYR A 293 27.45 11.93 -2.13
CA TYR A 293 28.51 12.78 -2.68
C TYR A 293 28.99 13.70 -1.56
N SER A 294 30.02 13.27 -0.83
CA SER A 294 30.82 14.20 -0.03
C SER A 294 32.06 14.56 -0.81
N SER A 295 32.13 15.85 -1.14
CA SER A 295 33.35 16.61 -1.39
C SER A 295 34.50 16.15 -0.46
N PRO A 296 35.75 16.07 -0.95
CA PRO A 296 36.86 15.57 -0.17
C PRO A 296 37.31 16.66 0.80
N LEU A 297 37.06 16.47 2.10
CA LEU A 297 37.93 16.89 3.20
C LEU A 297 37.28 16.50 4.54
N THR A 298 38.05 15.82 5.38
CA THR A 298 37.90 15.69 6.84
C THR A 298 37.16 14.45 7.38
N VAL A 299 37.99 13.42 7.62
CA VAL A 299 38.08 12.62 8.86
C VAL A 299 37.18 11.37 9.04
N ARG A 300 37.90 10.24 9.00
CA ARG A 300 37.71 8.95 9.71
C ARG A 300 36.47 8.13 9.35
N PHE A 301 36.69 7.27 8.35
CA PHE A 301 36.20 5.90 8.27
C PHE A 301 36.04 5.22 9.64
N VAL A 302 34.99 4.38 9.75
CA VAL A 302 34.42 3.72 10.94
C VAL A 302 33.48 4.69 11.70
N ILE A 303 32.17 4.77 11.42
CA ILE A 303 31.16 3.71 11.56
C ILE A 303 30.11 3.81 10.42
N PHE A 304 30.24 3.00 9.38
CA PHE A 304 29.12 2.66 8.48
C PHE A 304 28.77 1.18 8.67
N LYS A 305 28.15 0.84 9.81
CA LYS A 305 27.19 -0.27 9.87
C LYS A 305 25.82 0.36 9.66
N ALA A 306 25.46 0.54 8.40
CA ALA A 306 24.09 0.81 8.03
C ALA A 306 23.22 -0.33 8.60
N TYR A 307 22.33 -0.02 9.54
CA TYR A 307 21.21 -0.88 9.92
C TYR A 307 20.15 -0.88 8.81
N GLY A 308 20.59 -1.06 7.56
CA GLY A 308 19.74 -1.11 6.38
C GLY A 308 19.21 -2.52 6.19
N SER A 309 17.93 -2.61 5.86
CA SER A 309 17.17 -3.84 5.62
C SER A 309 18.00 -4.97 4.97
N ARG A 310 18.02 -6.15 5.61
CA ARG A 310 18.77 -7.32 5.16
C ARG A 310 18.12 -7.91 3.90
N PRO A 311 18.88 -8.22 2.83
CA PRO A 311 18.31 -8.67 1.57
C PRO A 311 17.70 -10.07 1.68
N VAL A 312 16.63 -10.31 0.94
CA VAL A 312 16.02 -11.64 0.75
C VAL A 312 16.75 -12.34 -0.39
N ASP A 313 17.22 -13.55 -0.16
CA ASP A 313 17.73 -14.46 -1.19
C ASP A 313 16.54 -15.19 -1.82
N PHE A 314 16.34 -15.00 -3.12
CA PHE A 314 15.22 -15.54 -3.87
C PHE A 314 15.40 -17.01 -4.26
N LEU A 315 16.64 -17.50 -4.32
CA LEU A 315 16.94 -18.89 -4.65
C LEU A 315 16.68 -19.79 -3.45
N THR A 316 17.14 -19.36 -2.28
CA THR A 316 16.98 -20.13 -1.04
C THR A 316 15.68 -19.79 -0.32
N MET A 317 14.98 -18.72 -0.72
CA MET A 317 13.83 -18.17 0.00
C MET A 317 14.17 -17.94 1.48
N THR A 318 15.31 -17.29 1.72
CA THR A 318 15.80 -16.97 3.07
C THR A 318 16.18 -15.50 3.19
N ARG A 319 16.17 -15.01 4.42
CA ARG A 319 16.74 -13.73 4.79
C ARG A 319 17.67 -13.99 5.96
N GLU A 320 18.98 -14.02 5.67
CA GLU A 320 20.03 -14.56 6.53
C GLU A 320 19.81 -16.03 6.89
N SER A 321 19.27 -16.31 8.08
CA SER A 321 18.93 -17.65 8.57
C SER A 321 17.41 -17.87 8.70
N TYR A 322 16.60 -16.82 8.46
CA TYR A 322 15.14 -16.90 8.58
C TYR A 322 14.51 -17.30 7.25
N ARG A 323 13.56 -18.23 7.29
CA ARG A 323 12.79 -18.63 6.11
C ARG A 323 11.89 -17.48 5.66
N VAL A 324 11.76 -17.29 4.36
CA VAL A 324 10.88 -16.30 3.74
C VAL A 324 9.87 -17.03 2.85
N ARG A 325 8.66 -16.49 2.73
CA ARG A 325 7.66 -16.97 1.76
C ARG A 325 7.00 -15.80 1.04
N ARG A 326 6.56 -16.09 -0.18
CA ARG A 326 5.72 -15.23 -0.99
C ARG A 326 4.35 -15.89 -1.13
N LEU A 327 3.31 -15.20 -0.68
CA LEU A 327 1.91 -15.57 -0.94
C LEU A 327 1.45 -14.83 -2.19
N SER A 328 0.53 -15.45 -2.93
CA SER A 328 0.00 -14.89 -4.17
C SER A 328 -1.48 -15.14 -4.30
N THR A 329 -2.15 -14.37 -5.15
CA THR A 329 -3.47 -14.72 -5.66
C THR A 329 -3.44 -15.97 -6.55
N ALA A 330 -4.62 -16.48 -6.89
CA ALA A 330 -4.77 -17.61 -7.80
C ALA A 330 -4.02 -17.45 -9.10
N SER A 331 -3.50 -18.54 -9.65
CA SER A 331 -2.83 -18.57 -10.96
C SER A 331 -3.79 -18.13 -12.07
N SER A 332 -3.28 -17.39 -13.05
CA SER A 332 -4.08 -16.99 -14.23
C SER A 332 -4.58 -18.19 -15.05
N ILE A 333 -3.92 -19.34 -14.96
CA ILE A 333 -4.28 -20.56 -15.68
C ILE A 333 -5.48 -21.28 -15.04
N THR A 334 -5.70 -21.11 -13.72
CA THR A 334 -6.75 -21.84 -12.98
C THR A 334 -8.05 -21.06 -12.85
N LYS A 335 -8.08 -19.82 -13.35
CA LYS A 335 -9.24 -18.95 -13.30
C LYS A 335 -9.53 -18.37 -14.68
N PRO A 336 -10.82 -18.13 -15.01
CA PRO A 336 -11.18 -17.47 -16.25
C PRO A 336 -10.45 -16.13 -16.44
N PRO A 337 -10.22 -15.70 -17.70
CA PRO A 337 -9.46 -14.47 -18.00
C PRO A 337 -10.03 -13.18 -17.37
N HIS A 338 -11.30 -13.16 -16.97
CA HIS A 338 -11.92 -12.02 -16.28
C HIS A 338 -11.45 -11.86 -14.82
N TYR A 339 -10.63 -12.76 -14.29
CA TYR A 339 -10.00 -12.66 -12.99
C TYR A 339 -8.72 -11.78 -13.00
N ILE A 340 -8.86 -10.47 -13.24
CA ILE A 340 -7.80 -9.44 -13.42
C ILE A 340 -6.70 -9.28 -12.34
N LEU A 341 -6.69 -10.08 -11.28
CA LEU A 341 -5.70 -10.01 -10.21
C LEU A 341 -5.11 -11.39 -9.89
N THR A 342 -5.25 -12.35 -10.81
CA THR A 342 -4.55 -13.64 -10.75
C THR A 342 -3.07 -13.44 -11.03
N THR A 343 -2.22 -14.18 -10.33
CA THR A 343 -0.78 -14.13 -10.57
C THR A 343 -0.45 -14.85 -11.87
N GLU A 344 0.11 -14.13 -12.84
CA GLU A 344 0.71 -14.74 -14.04
C GLU A 344 2.11 -15.21 -13.70
N TRP A 345 2.35 -16.49 -13.96
CA TRP A 345 3.62 -17.14 -13.70
C TRP A 345 4.30 -17.49 -15.02
N VAL A 346 5.52 -16.99 -15.20
CA VAL A 346 6.30 -17.22 -16.40
C VAL A 346 7.59 -17.93 -16.05
N TRP A 347 7.90 -18.95 -16.83
CA TRP A 347 9.13 -19.72 -16.70
C TRP A 347 10.21 -19.09 -17.58
N TYR A 348 11.38 -18.87 -17.00
CA TYR A 348 12.56 -18.41 -17.69
C TYR A 348 13.65 -19.47 -17.57
N TYR A 349 14.47 -19.56 -18.61
CA TYR A 349 15.71 -20.34 -18.56
C TYR A 349 16.90 -19.47 -18.97
N LYS A 350 18.06 -19.74 -18.37
CA LYS A 350 19.32 -19.07 -18.67
C LYS A 350 19.97 -19.79 -19.85
N GLY A 351 20.05 -19.12 -20.99
CA GLY A 351 20.75 -19.62 -22.18
C GLY A 351 22.26 -19.35 -22.13
N ASP A 352 22.97 -19.84 -23.13
CA ASP A 352 24.45 -19.88 -23.19
C ASP A 352 25.14 -18.52 -23.07
N HIS A 353 24.44 -17.42 -23.38
CA HIS A 353 24.97 -16.05 -23.33
C HIS A 353 24.63 -15.31 -22.01
N GLU A 354 24.31 -16.06 -20.95
CA GLU A 354 23.82 -15.55 -19.67
C GLU A 354 22.51 -14.75 -19.71
N ASN A 355 21.82 -14.78 -20.85
CA ASN A 355 20.53 -14.10 -21.02
C ASN A 355 19.38 -14.99 -20.55
N TRP A 356 18.41 -14.40 -19.84
CA TRP A 356 17.18 -15.07 -19.44
C TRP A 356 16.16 -15.00 -20.57
N ILE A 357 15.74 -16.19 -21.03
CA ILE A 357 14.81 -16.37 -22.14
C ILE A 357 13.50 -16.94 -21.60
N GLU A 358 12.39 -16.36 -22.03
CA GLU A 358 11.04 -16.83 -21.68
C GLU A 358 10.73 -18.16 -22.38
N TYR A 359 10.32 -19.15 -21.58
CA TYR A 359 9.99 -20.48 -22.07
C TYR A 359 8.77 -20.43 -23.01
N GLY A 360 8.91 -20.95 -24.24
CA GLY A 360 7.86 -20.96 -25.25
C GLY A 360 7.96 -19.87 -26.34
N LYS A 361 8.96 -18.98 -26.27
CA LYS A 361 9.30 -18.09 -27.41
C LYS A 361 10.20 -18.81 -28.42
N PRO A 362 10.01 -18.60 -29.74
CA PRO A 362 10.87 -19.19 -30.75
C PRO A 362 12.27 -18.57 -30.65
N VAL A 363 13.24 -19.38 -30.24
CA VAL A 363 14.67 -19.06 -30.33
C VAL A 363 15.31 -19.95 -31.39
N SER A 364 16.28 -19.39 -32.11
CA SER A 364 17.14 -20.13 -33.02
C SER A 364 17.85 -21.27 -32.28
N MET A 365 17.90 -22.43 -32.96
CA MET A 365 18.28 -23.75 -32.45
C MET A 365 19.51 -23.80 -31.53
N ASP A 366 19.46 -24.79 -30.62
CA ASP A 366 20.49 -25.29 -29.71
C ASP A 366 21.08 -24.28 -28.72
N SER A 367 20.32 -23.98 -27.66
CA SER A 367 20.86 -23.42 -26.42
C SER A 367 20.79 -24.44 -25.29
N ASN A 368 21.90 -24.67 -24.59
CA ASN A 368 21.91 -25.53 -23.42
C ASN A 368 21.21 -24.83 -22.24
N VAL A 369 20.32 -25.54 -21.57
CA VAL A 369 19.59 -25.00 -20.42
C VAL A 369 20.45 -25.19 -19.16
N HIS A 370 21.00 -24.10 -18.65
CA HIS A 370 21.88 -24.13 -17.47
C HIS A 370 21.16 -23.85 -16.14
N GLN A 371 20.07 -23.07 -16.17
CA GLN A 371 19.30 -22.69 -14.97
C GLN A 371 17.87 -22.33 -15.34
N CYS A 372 16.88 -22.73 -14.54
CA CYS A 372 15.48 -22.34 -14.71
C CYS A 372 14.98 -21.57 -13.48
N THR A 373 14.17 -20.53 -13.71
CA THR A 373 13.50 -19.79 -12.63
C THR A 373 12.07 -19.46 -13.02
N LYS A 374 11.23 -19.25 -12.02
CA LYS A 374 9.82 -18.90 -12.18
C LYS A 374 9.63 -17.50 -11.62
N ALA A 375 9.20 -16.58 -12.47
CA ALA A 375 8.96 -15.19 -12.08
C ALA A 375 7.49 -14.81 -12.31
N CYS A 376 7.01 -13.84 -11.52
CA CYS A 376 5.74 -13.17 -11.74
C CYS A 376 5.87 -12.19 -12.90
N LYS A 377 4.81 -12.06 -13.71
CA LYS A 377 4.60 -10.83 -14.50
C LYS A 377 3.60 -9.95 -13.75
N THR A 378 4.03 -8.73 -13.43
CA THR A 378 3.20 -7.68 -12.82
C THR A 378 2.56 -6.79 -13.86
#